data_AF-A0A2E7MHP9-F1
#
_entry.id   AF-A0A2E7MHP9-F1
#
_cell.length_a   1.000
_cell.length_b   1.000
_cell.length_c   1.000
_cell.angle_alpha   90.00
_cell.angle_beta   90.00
_cell.angle_gamma   90.00
#
_symmetry.space_group_name_H-M   'P 1'
#
loop_
_entity.id
_entity.type
_entity.pdbx_description
1 polymer ?
#
loop_
_entity_poly.entity_id
_entity_poly.type
_entity_poly.pdbx_seq_one_letter_code
_entity_poly.pdbx_strand_id
1 'polypeptide(L)'
;MKKTTLLFLLFAFFGCKNEGKDSETILGDISEKSFRTFKVEDSKFIDLDSLWAPFQTALYNFSDSTYNSLKPIILDQDIPTLQQHIDQGRLSYELLVKFYLHRIKSLDRKNDKSLNSVISLNTRIVKQAKEKDNNRPKNLS
;
A
#
# COMPACT_ATOMS: atom_id res chain seq x y z
N MET A 1 -87.47 1.95 -38.26
CA MET A 1 -88.07 1.46 -37.01
C MET A 1 -87.21 1.91 -35.83
N LYS A 2 -87.87 2.35 -34.75
CA LYS A 2 -87.36 2.93 -33.48
C LYS A 2 -86.21 2.08 -32.87
N LYS A 3 -85.23 2.58 -32.12
CA LYS A 3 -85.28 3.17 -30.76
C LYS A 3 -83.86 3.71 -30.41
N THR A 4 -83.65 5.02 -30.21
CA THR A 4 -83.42 5.73 -28.92
C THR A 4 -82.43 5.11 -27.93
N THR A 5 -81.39 5.86 -27.53
CA THR A 5 -80.98 6.16 -26.13
C THR A 5 -79.93 7.30 -26.20
N LEU A 6 -80.34 8.56 -26.02
CA LEU A 6 -80.24 9.37 -24.80
C LEU A 6 -78.78 9.75 -24.44
N LEU A 7 -78.30 10.85 -25.01
CA LEU A 7 -77.08 11.56 -24.60
C LEU A 7 -77.50 12.98 -24.21
N PHE A 8 -77.59 13.29 -22.91
CA PHE A 8 -77.38 14.62 -22.32
C PHE A 8 -77.53 14.55 -20.78
N LEU A 9 -76.87 15.46 -20.08
CA LEU A 9 -76.61 15.58 -18.62
C LEU A 9 -75.35 14.82 -18.19
N LEU A 10 -74.31 15.41 -17.59
CA LEU A 10 -74.22 16.67 -16.85
C LEU A 10 -72.76 17.16 -16.83
N PHE A 11 -72.53 18.42 -17.19
CA PHE A 11 -71.36 19.18 -16.76
C PHE A 11 -71.53 19.51 -15.27
N ALA A 12 -70.69 18.94 -14.41
CA ALA A 12 -70.25 19.42 -13.09
C ALA A 12 -69.37 18.27 -12.54
N PHE A 13 -68.09 18.43 -12.25
CA PHE A 13 -67.52 19.39 -11.33
C PHE A 13 -66.10 19.76 -11.77
N PHE A 14 -65.90 21.04 -12.09
CA PHE A 14 -64.61 21.69 -11.90
C PHE A 14 -64.31 21.72 -10.40
N GLY A 15 -63.23 21.08 -9.98
CA GLY A 15 -62.72 21.14 -8.62
C GLY A 15 -61.24 20.80 -8.59
N CYS A 16 -60.38 21.80 -8.81
CA CYS A 16 -58.95 21.69 -8.53
C CYS A 16 -58.74 21.36 -7.05
N LYS A 17 -57.97 20.30 -6.77
CA LYS A 17 -57.38 20.05 -5.47
C LYS A 17 -55.87 20.17 -5.63
N ASN A 18 -55.30 21.23 -5.06
CA ASN A 18 -53.85 21.37 -4.88
C ASN A 18 -53.45 20.50 -3.69
N GLU A 19 -52.65 19.46 -3.92
CA GLU A 19 -51.86 18.84 -2.85
C GLU A 19 -50.41 18.64 -3.31
N GLY A 20 -49.51 19.13 -2.45
CA GLY A 20 -48.12 18.70 -2.27
C GLY A 20 -47.20 18.69 -3.50
N LYS A 21 -46.36 19.71 -3.65
CA LYS A 21 -45.02 19.45 -4.19
C LYS A 21 -44.25 18.69 -3.12
N ASP A 22 -44.38 17.37 -3.12
CA ASP A 22 -43.38 16.52 -2.51
C ASP A 22 -42.12 16.70 -3.37
N SER A 23 -41.15 17.42 -2.80
CA SER A 23 -39.79 17.40 -3.30
C SER A 23 -39.32 15.97 -3.16
N GLU A 24 -39.55 15.15 -4.17
CA GLU A 24 -38.94 13.84 -4.32
C GLU A 24 -37.43 14.11 -4.41
N THR A 25 -36.79 14.13 -3.24
CA THR A 25 -35.34 14.11 -3.11
C THR A 25 -34.88 12.97 -3.98
N ILE A 26 -34.16 13.31 -5.06
CA ILE A 26 -33.57 12.38 -6.00
C ILE A 26 -32.59 11.52 -5.20
N LEU A 27 -33.11 10.46 -4.58
CA LEU A 27 -32.37 9.40 -3.91
C LEU A 27 -32.20 8.21 -4.86
N GLY A 28 -32.39 8.44 -6.16
CA GLY A 28 -32.16 7.44 -7.22
C GLY A 28 -30.69 7.33 -7.64
N ASP A 29 -29.85 8.31 -7.28
CA ASP A 29 -28.41 8.28 -7.64
C ASP A 29 -27.53 7.59 -6.59
N ILE A 30 -28.13 7.13 -5.49
CA ILE A 30 -27.53 6.10 -4.62
C ILE A 30 -27.97 4.73 -5.14
N SER A 31 -28.03 4.55 -6.46
CA SER A 31 -28.06 3.21 -7.06
C SER A 31 -26.84 2.49 -6.53
N GLU A 32 -27.07 1.46 -5.72
CA GLU A 32 -26.09 0.51 -5.21
C GLU A 32 -25.08 0.17 -6.31
N LYS A 33 -23.93 0.85 -6.29
CA LYS A 33 -22.85 0.52 -7.20
C LYS A 33 -22.43 -0.89 -6.79
N SER A 34 -22.61 -1.87 -7.68
CA SER A 34 -22.27 -3.26 -7.39
C SER A 34 -20.91 -3.30 -6.70
N PHE A 35 -20.86 -3.88 -5.50
CA PHE A 35 -19.65 -3.91 -4.71
C PHE A 35 -18.53 -4.49 -5.57
N ARG A 36 -17.52 -3.67 -5.88
CA ARG A 36 -16.37 -4.13 -6.64
C ARG A 36 -15.48 -4.89 -5.67
N THR A 37 -15.28 -6.18 -5.91
CA THR A 37 -14.28 -6.96 -5.19
C THR A 37 -12.91 -6.35 -5.46
N PHE A 38 -12.29 -5.75 -4.44
CA PHE A 38 -10.90 -5.31 -4.54
C PHE A 38 -10.01 -6.54 -4.69
N LYS A 39 -9.21 -6.56 -5.75
CA LYS A 39 -8.17 -7.58 -5.92
C LYS A 39 -7.14 -7.36 -4.81
N VAL A 40 -6.82 -8.42 -4.06
CA VAL A 40 -5.71 -8.40 -3.11
C VAL A 40 -4.43 -8.40 -3.94
N GLU A 41 -3.86 -7.21 -4.16
CA GLU A 41 -2.76 -7.05 -5.12
C GLU A 41 -1.47 -7.78 -4.69
N ASP A 42 -1.12 -7.86 -3.40
CA ASP A 42 0.31 -8.06 -3.07
C ASP A 42 0.71 -9.23 -2.15
N SER A 43 -0.19 -9.90 -1.41
CA SER A 43 0.26 -10.97 -0.49
C SER A 43 0.36 -12.35 -1.13
N LYS A 44 -0.46 -12.65 -2.15
CA LYS A 44 -0.57 -14.01 -2.72
C LYS A 44 0.18 -14.21 -4.04
N PHE A 45 0.59 -13.14 -4.72
CA PHE A 45 1.04 -13.19 -6.12
C PHE A 45 2.45 -12.64 -6.37
N ILE A 46 3.19 -12.28 -5.32
CA ILE A 46 4.59 -11.84 -5.49
C ILE A 46 5.47 -13.06 -5.71
N ASP A 47 6.17 -13.07 -6.85
CA ASP A 47 7.26 -14.02 -7.12
C ASP A 47 8.48 -13.66 -6.26
N LEU A 48 8.68 -14.44 -5.19
CA LEU A 48 9.78 -14.23 -4.25
C LEU A 48 11.14 -14.53 -4.88
N ASP A 49 11.23 -15.48 -5.80
CA ASP A 49 12.50 -15.83 -6.43
C ASP A 49 12.97 -14.67 -7.31
N SER A 50 12.08 -14.12 -8.14
CA SER A 50 12.35 -12.93 -8.94
C SER A 50 12.64 -11.69 -8.07
N LEU A 51 11.89 -11.49 -6.98
CA LEU A 51 12.11 -10.36 -6.05
C LEU A 51 13.50 -10.40 -5.41
N TRP A 52 13.99 -11.59 -5.04
CA TRP A 52 15.25 -11.75 -4.31
C TRP A 52 16.47 -12.03 -5.20
N ALA A 53 16.29 -12.46 -6.45
CA ALA A 53 17.39 -12.75 -7.38
C ALA A 53 18.44 -11.62 -7.49
N PRO A 54 18.07 -10.32 -7.57
CA PRO A 54 19.05 -9.24 -7.66
C PRO A 54 19.98 -9.11 -6.44
N PHE A 55 19.59 -9.67 -5.29
CA PHE A 55 20.30 -9.50 -4.01
C PHE A 55 21.11 -10.73 -3.60
N GLN A 56 21.05 -11.84 -4.34
CA GLN A 56 21.66 -13.10 -3.96
C GLN A 56 23.18 -12.97 -3.69
N THR A 57 23.91 -12.34 -4.60
CA THR A 57 25.35 -12.08 -4.43
C THR A 57 25.64 -11.13 -3.27
N ALA A 58 24.85 -10.07 -3.12
CA ALA A 58 25.06 -9.06 -2.08
C ALA A 58 24.83 -9.61 -0.66
N LEU A 59 23.89 -10.54 -0.52
CA LEU A 59 23.51 -11.17 0.75
C LEU A 59 24.21 -12.51 1.00
N TYR A 60 24.96 -13.06 0.04
CA TYR A 60 25.60 -14.38 0.15
C TYR A 60 26.43 -14.53 1.44
N ASN A 61 27.18 -13.50 1.82
CA ASN A 61 28.00 -13.48 3.04
C ASN A 61 27.34 -12.79 4.23
N PHE A 62 26.08 -12.36 4.12
CA PHE A 62 25.37 -11.68 5.22
C PHE A 62 24.62 -12.70 6.06
N SER A 63 25.24 -13.17 7.14
CA SER A 63 24.72 -14.23 8.01
C SER A 63 23.79 -13.74 9.11
N ASP A 64 23.03 -14.65 9.72
CA ASP A 64 22.25 -14.38 10.94
C ASP A 64 23.12 -13.85 12.09
N SER A 65 24.38 -14.31 12.18
CA SER A 65 25.35 -13.80 13.16
C SER A 65 25.66 -12.32 12.92
N THR A 66 25.90 -11.94 11.66
CA THR A 66 26.11 -10.54 11.25
C THR A 66 24.86 -9.69 11.52
N TYR A 67 23.68 -10.22 11.20
CA TYR A 67 22.42 -9.55 11.52
C TYR A 67 22.30 -9.29 13.03
N ASN A 68 22.52 -10.32 13.86
CA ASN A 68 22.37 -10.21 15.31
C ASN A 68 23.41 -9.29 15.95
N SER A 69 24.65 -9.25 15.45
CA SER A 69 25.67 -8.31 15.96
C SER A 69 25.36 -6.86 15.65
N LEU A 70 24.67 -6.58 14.53
CA LEU A 70 24.28 -5.23 14.12
C LEU A 70 22.98 -4.75 14.78
N LYS A 71 22.10 -5.63 15.28
CA LYS A 71 20.81 -5.25 15.89
C LYS A 71 20.95 -4.15 16.96
N PRO A 72 21.87 -4.22 17.94
CA PRO A 72 21.95 -3.24 19.01
C PRO A 72 22.32 -1.82 18.55
N ILE A 73 22.98 -1.69 17.40
CA ILE A 73 23.42 -0.40 16.85
C ILE A 73 22.54 0.09 15.69
N ILE A 74 21.52 -0.68 15.29
CA ILE A 74 20.60 -0.32 14.20
C ILE A 74 19.15 -0.21 14.66
N LEU A 75 18.65 -1.20 15.40
CA LEU A 75 17.24 -1.21 15.81
C LEU A 75 17.01 -0.20 16.94
N ASP A 76 15.86 0.46 16.85
CA ASP A 76 15.39 1.46 17.82
C ASP A 76 16.39 2.61 18.03
N GLN A 77 17.32 2.81 17.08
CA GLN A 77 18.23 3.94 17.05
C GLN A 77 17.64 5.07 16.19
N ASP A 78 17.83 6.31 16.62
CA ASP A 78 17.45 7.47 15.83
C ASP A 78 18.45 7.73 14.68
N ILE A 79 18.04 8.57 13.73
CA ILE A 79 18.86 8.88 12.54
C ILE A 79 20.21 9.49 12.93
N PRO A 80 20.32 10.48 13.86
CA PRO A 80 21.60 11.01 14.30
C PRO A 80 22.55 9.94 14.85
N THR A 81 22.06 9.00 15.67
CA THR A 81 22.87 7.92 16.23
C THR A 81 23.38 6.97 15.15
N LEU A 82 22.53 6.62 14.17
CA LEU A 82 22.94 5.83 13.01
C LEU A 82 24.04 6.55 12.21
N GLN A 83 23.91 7.85 11.97
CA GLN A 83 24.94 8.64 11.29
C GLN A 83 26.25 8.65 12.08
N GLN A 84 26.19 8.81 13.40
CA GLN A 84 27.38 8.74 14.25
C GLN A 84 28.09 7.38 14.18
N HIS A 85 27.35 6.27 14.16
CA HIS A 85 27.94 4.93 13.97
C HIS A 85 28.61 4.79 12.60
N ILE A 86 28.00 5.38 11.56
CA ILE A 86 28.60 5.43 10.23
C ILE A 86 29.89 6.25 10.28
N ASP A 87 29.87 7.45 10.83
CA ASP A 87 31.02 8.35 10.93
C ASP A 87 32.21 7.69 11.63
N GLN A 88 31.94 6.99 12.73
CA GLN A 88 32.91 6.23 13.52
C GLN A 88 33.40 4.94 12.85
N GLY A 89 32.89 4.58 11.67
CA GLY A 89 33.25 3.36 10.94
C GLY A 89 32.71 2.06 11.58
N ARG A 90 31.80 2.17 12.55
CA ARG A 90 31.13 1.01 13.19
C ARG A 90 30.00 0.46 12.32
N LEU A 91 29.47 1.29 11.43
CA LEU A 91 28.42 0.95 10.47
C LEU A 91 28.80 1.51 9.10
N SER A 92 28.31 0.89 8.03
CA SER A 92 28.35 1.47 6.68
C SER A 92 26.96 1.52 6.10
N TYR A 93 26.73 2.34 5.07
CA TYR A 93 25.47 2.34 4.35
C TYR A 93 25.20 0.98 3.71
N GLU A 94 26.23 0.31 3.16
CA GLU A 94 26.09 -1.05 2.64
C GLU A 94 25.61 -2.03 3.73
N LEU A 95 26.19 -2.00 4.92
CA LEU A 95 25.78 -2.87 6.04
C LEU A 95 24.36 -2.56 6.52
N LEU A 96 24.00 -1.28 6.60
CA LEU A 96 22.65 -0.85 6.98
C LEU A 96 21.60 -1.34 5.97
N VAL A 97 21.88 -1.24 4.67
CA VAL A 97 21.01 -1.75 3.62
C VAL A 97 20.89 -3.26 3.67
N LYS A 98 22.01 -3.99 3.80
CA LYS A 98 21.98 -5.45 3.91
C LYS A 98 21.23 -5.93 5.14
N PHE A 99 21.36 -5.23 6.26
CA PHE A 99 20.61 -5.50 7.48
C PHE A 99 19.10 -5.47 7.24
N TYR A 100 18.59 -4.42 6.60
CA TYR A 100 17.15 -4.32 6.34
C TYR A 100 16.68 -5.27 5.23
N LEU A 101 17.46 -5.50 4.18
CA LEU A 101 17.14 -6.52 3.18
C LEU A 101 17.02 -7.91 3.81
N HIS A 102 17.95 -8.28 4.70
CA HIS A 102 17.90 -9.53 5.45
C HIS A 102 16.66 -9.59 6.35
N ARG A 103 16.35 -8.52 7.08
CA ARG A 103 15.17 -8.44 7.96
C ARG A 103 13.87 -8.61 7.17
N ILE A 104 13.73 -7.93 6.02
CA ILE A 104 12.56 -8.05 5.14
C ILE A 104 12.44 -9.50 4.65
N LYS A 105 13.53 -10.12 4.18
CA LYS A 105 13.53 -11.52 3.74
C LYS A 105 13.08 -12.49 4.83
N SER A 106 13.51 -12.27 6.06
CA SER A 106 13.22 -13.16 7.19
C SER A 106 11.84 -12.96 7.81
N LEU A 107 11.30 -11.73 7.80
CA LEU A 107 10.06 -11.40 8.52
C LEU A 107 8.87 -11.11 7.61
N ASP A 108 9.08 -10.48 6.46
CA ASP A 108 7.98 -9.96 5.63
C ASP A 108 7.33 -11.02 4.75
N ARG A 109 8.06 -12.10 4.42
CA ARG A 109 7.66 -13.05 3.35
C ARG A 109 7.89 -14.54 3.65
N LYS A 110 8.23 -14.93 4.89
CA LYS A 110 8.64 -16.31 5.23
C LYS A 110 7.75 -17.06 6.26
N ASN A 111 6.67 -16.49 6.77
CA ASN A 111 5.89 -17.16 7.83
C ASN A 111 4.37 -16.89 7.75
N ASP A 112 3.57 -17.71 8.43
CA ASP A 112 2.09 -17.63 8.49
C ASP A 112 1.56 -16.30 9.06
N LYS A 113 2.42 -15.54 9.75
CA LYS A 113 2.15 -14.21 10.31
C LYS A 113 2.90 -13.12 9.54
N SER A 114 3.18 -13.35 8.25
CA SER A 114 3.96 -12.41 7.44
C SER A 114 3.28 -11.04 7.39
N LEU A 115 4.09 -9.99 7.50
CA LEU A 115 3.57 -8.63 7.49
C LEU A 115 3.08 -8.20 6.11
N ASN A 116 3.56 -8.86 5.03
CA ASN A 116 3.21 -8.58 3.64
C ASN A 116 3.29 -7.08 3.28
N SER A 117 4.25 -6.38 3.87
CA SER A 117 4.39 -4.93 3.83
C SER A 117 5.25 -4.43 2.67
N VAL A 118 6.11 -5.28 2.08
CA VAL A 118 7.04 -4.87 1.01
C VAL A 118 6.64 -5.47 -0.33
N ILE A 119 6.13 -4.65 -1.24
CA ILE A 119 5.58 -5.10 -2.54
C ILE A 119 6.63 -5.14 -3.66
N SER A 120 7.71 -4.36 -3.50
CA SER A 120 8.84 -4.32 -4.44
C SER A 120 10.11 -3.86 -3.73
N LEU A 121 11.26 -4.15 -4.33
CA LEU A 121 12.58 -3.73 -3.84
C LEU A 121 13.34 -2.97 -4.92
N ASN A 122 14.04 -1.89 -4.52
CA ASN A 122 14.95 -1.18 -5.41
C ASN A 122 16.20 -2.03 -5.70
N THR A 123 16.31 -2.57 -6.90
CA THR A 123 17.42 -3.45 -7.32
C THR A 123 18.78 -2.77 -7.31
N ARG A 124 18.83 -1.43 -7.31
CA ARG A 124 20.07 -0.64 -7.25
C ARG A 124 20.50 -0.29 -5.83
N ILE A 125 19.73 -0.63 -4.80
CA ILE A 125 19.93 -0.10 -3.44
C ILE A 125 21.31 -0.43 -2.86
N VAL A 126 21.83 -1.64 -3.09
CA VAL A 126 23.18 -2.03 -2.63
C VAL A 126 24.26 -1.23 -3.34
N LYS A 127 24.10 -0.98 -4.65
CA LYS A 127 25.05 -0.16 -5.43
C LYS A 127 25.05 1.29 -4.92
N GLN A 128 23.86 1.86 -4.72
CA GLN A 128 23.70 3.23 -4.19
C GLN A 128 24.29 3.38 -2.78
N ALA A 129 24.16 2.35 -1.95
CA ALA A 129 24.76 2.34 -0.62
C ALA A 129 26.29 2.39 -0.69
N LYS A 130 26.90 1.57 -1.54
CA LYS A 130 28.35 1.58 -1.79
C LYS A 130 28.84 2.92 -2.34
N GLU A 131 28.09 3.51 -3.27
CA GLU A 131 28.41 4.85 -3.80
C GLU A 131 28.39 5.91 -2.69
N LYS A 132 27.46 5.83 -1.73
CA LYS A 132 27.41 6.72 -0.57
C LYS A 132 28.56 6.47 0.40
N ASP A 133 28.93 5.22 0.65
CA ASP A 133 30.10 4.88 1.47
C ASP A 133 31.39 5.46 0.85
N ASN A 134 31.57 5.33 -0.47
CA ASN A 134 32.75 5.81 -1.18
C ASN A 134 32.84 7.34 -1.29
N ASN A 135 31.70 8.01 -1.48
CA ASN A 135 31.63 9.45 -1.66
C ASN A 135 31.44 10.20 -0.34
N ARG A 136 31.72 9.56 0.80
CA ARG A 136 31.55 10.18 2.11
C ARG A 136 32.51 11.38 2.25
N PRO A 137 32.02 12.57 2.68
CA PRO A 137 32.91 13.70 2.95
C PRO A 137 33.93 13.30 4.02
N LYS A 138 35.22 13.50 3.74
CA LYS A 138 36.33 13.10 4.64
C LYS A 138 36.43 13.98 5.89
N ASN A 139 35.69 15.08 5.91
CA ASN A 139 35.79 16.18 6.86
C ASN A 139 34.57 16.26 7.80
N LEU A 140 33.91 15.13 8.04
CA LEU A 140 32.86 14.92 9.05
C LEU A 140 33.31 13.99 10.19
N SER A 141 34.60 13.67 10.28
CA SER A 141 35.20 12.92 11.40
C SER A 141 35.89 13.83 12.40
#